data_AF-A0A0K2Y0P8-F1
#
_entry.id   AF-A0A0K2Y0P8-F1
#
_cell.length_a   1.000
_cell.length_b   1.000
_cell.length_c   1.000
_cell.angle_alpha   90.00
_cell.angle_beta   90.00
_cell.angle_gamma   90.00
#
_symmetry.space_group_name_H-M   'P 1'
#
loop_
_entity.id
_entity.type
_entity.pdbx_description
1 polymer ?
#
loop_
_entity_poly.entity_id
_entity_poly.type
_entity_poly.pdbx_seq_one_letter_code
_entity_poly.pdbx_strand_id
1 'polypeptide(L)'
;MTVVRRYHGGLEHTGIYVGSNQIIHWSENSKVETCNPEAFLQMGGDLALSIYVSCIGSSQVALRARAQVGHGIDERGPYDPLVNNSHRFVIECLSGQECKEDLLVKDPIEYCKVYLGADNWRVWDRGN
;
A
#
# COMPACT_ATOMS: atom_id res chain seq x y z
N MET A 1 0.26 -3.63 -12.62
CA MET A 1 0.29 -3.48 -11.15
C MET A 1 0.46 -2.02 -10.82
N THR A 2 0.11 -1.54 -9.64
CA THR A 2 0.32 -0.13 -9.26
C THR A 2 0.22 0.04 -7.75
N VAL A 3 0.76 1.12 -7.21
CA VAL A 3 0.48 1.52 -5.82
C VAL A 3 -0.94 2.05 -5.73
N VAL A 4 -1.64 1.65 -4.67
CA VAL A 4 -3.00 2.09 -4.37
C VAL A 4 -3.07 2.76 -3.02
N ARG A 5 -4.00 3.69 -2.87
CA ARG A 5 -4.31 4.33 -1.59
C ARG A 5 -5.78 4.60 -1.41
N ARG A 6 -6.23 4.70 -0.17
CA ARG A 6 -7.53 5.24 0.21
C ARG A 6 -7.39 6.20 1.40
N TYR A 7 -8.39 7.04 1.58
CA TYR A 7 -8.51 7.93 2.73
C TYR A 7 -9.72 7.55 3.57
N HIS A 8 -9.57 7.51 4.89
CA HIS A 8 -10.64 7.28 5.86
C HIS A 8 -10.44 8.21 7.05
N GLY A 9 -11.37 9.15 7.29
CA GLY A 9 -11.35 9.98 8.51
C GLY A 9 -10.06 10.77 8.77
N GLY A 10 -9.31 11.14 7.73
CA GLY A 10 -8.00 11.81 7.85
C GLY A 10 -6.80 10.87 7.93
N LEU A 11 -7.02 9.56 7.92
CA LEU A 11 -5.97 8.53 7.82
C LEU A 11 -5.86 8.00 6.40
N GLU A 12 -4.64 7.88 5.91
CA GLU A 12 -4.32 7.25 4.63
C GLU A 12 -3.97 5.77 4.86
N HIS A 13 -4.39 4.90 3.95
CA HIS A 13 -3.97 3.51 3.92
C HIS A 13 -3.51 3.14 2.52
N THR A 14 -2.36 2.46 2.42
CA THR A 14 -1.74 2.14 1.14
C THR A 14 -1.55 0.65 0.93
N GLY A 15 -1.40 0.27 -0.33
CA GLY A 15 -1.10 -1.10 -0.73
C GLY A 15 -0.59 -1.17 -2.16
N ILE A 16 -0.40 -2.39 -2.66
CA ILE A 16 0.08 -2.64 -4.01
C ILE A 16 -0.95 -3.52 -4.71
N TYR A 17 -1.56 -2.99 -5.77
CA TYR A 17 -2.39 -3.78 -6.66
C TYR A 17 -1.52 -4.66 -7.54
N VAL A 18 -1.57 -5.97 -7.32
CA VAL A 18 -0.69 -6.96 -7.97
C VAL A 18 -1.35 -7.68 -9.16
N GLY A 19 -2.53 -7.22 -9.60
CA GLY A 19 -3.32 -7.86 -10.65
C GLY A 19 -4.35 -8.85 -10.11
N SER A 20 -5.19 -9.39 -10.99
CA SER A 20 -6.20 -10.43 -10.64
C SER A 20 -7.09 -10.07 -9.45
N ASN A 21 -7.52 -8.81 -9.36
CA ASN A 21 -8.36 -8.32 -8.26
C ASN A 21 -7.71 -8.45 -6.87
N GLN A 22 -6.37 -8.40 -6.78
CA GLN A 22 -5.62 -8.55 -5.54
C GLN A 22 -4.82 -7.29 -5.20
N ILE A 23 -4.98 -6.82 -3.97
CA ILE A 23 -4.18 -5.78 -3.33
C ILE A 23 -3.45 -6.43 -2.16
N ILE A 24 -2.14 -6.21 -2.07
CA ILE A 24 -1.32 -6.63 -0.93
C ILE A 24 -1.01 -5.40 -0.08
N HIS A 25 -1.18 -5.53 1.23
CA HIS A 25 -0.90 -4.46 2.18
C HIS A 25 -0.44 -5.02 3.53
N TRP A 26 0.23 -4.17 4.30
CA TRP A 26 0.49 -4.41 5.72
C TRP A 26 -0.71 -3.93 6.52
N SER A 27 -1.32 -4.82 7.32
CA SER A 27 -2.56 -4.55 8.04
C SER A 27 -2.34 -4.27 9.52
N GLU A 28 -3.34 -3.65 10.16
CA GLU A 28 -3.35 -3.33 11.59
C GLU A 28 -3.27 -4.59 12.48
N ASN A 29 -3.54 -5.77 11.91
CA ASN A 29 -3.35 -7.06 12.57
C ASN A 29 -1.87 -7.53 12.58
N SER A 30 -0.95 -6.65 12.17
CA SER A 30 0.48 -6.96 12.04
C SER A 30 0.73 -8.15 11.11
N LYS A 31 0.09 -8.12 9.93
CA LYS A 31 0.24 -9.16 8.91
C LYS A 31 0.22 -8.57 7.51
N VAL A 32 1.03 -9.12 6.61
CA VAL A 32 0.95 -8.83 5.18
C VAL A 32 -0.15 -9.69 4.58
N GLU A 33 -1.24 -9.04 4.19
CA GLU A 33 -2.48 -9.69 3.76
C GLU A 33 -2.84 -9.32 2.33
N THR A 34 -3.66 -10.17 1.71
CA THR A 34 -4.23 -9.92 0.39
C THR A 34 -5.72 -9.68 0.53
N CYS A 35 -6.22 -8.64 -0.13
CA CYS A 35 -7.64 -8.35 -0.22
C CYS A 35 -8.03 -7.98 -1.66
N ASN A 36 -9.33 -7.91 -1.93
CA ASN A 36 -9.84 -7.33 -3.17
C ASN A 36 -10.05 -5.80 -2.99
N PRO A 37 -10.24 -5.04 -4.09
CA PRO A 37 -10.48 -3.59 -4.02
C PRO A 37 -11.66 -3.20 -3.13
N GLU A 38 -12.75 -3.96 -3.16
CA GLU A 38 -13.94 -3.66 -2.35
C GLU A 38 -13.65 -3.77 -0.85
N ALA A 39 -13.01 -4.86 -0.43
CA ALA A 39 -12.54 -5.05 0.94
C ALA A 39 -11.49 -4.00 1.33
N PHE A 40 -10.55 -3.66 0.45
CA PHE A 40 -9.55 -2.62 0.70
C PHE A 40 -10.21 -1.26 0.96
N LEU A 41 -11.27 -0.95 0.23
CA LEU A 41 -12.05 0.27 0.43
C LEU A 41 -12.82 0.25 1.76
N GLN A 42 -13.47 -0.87 2.08
CA GLN A 42 -14.28 -1.02 3.30
C GLN A 42 -13.45 -1.18 4.59
N MET A 43 -12.14 -1.42 4.50
CA MET A 43 -11.26 -1.42 5.68
C MET A 43 -11.34 -0.06 6.38
N GLY A 44 -11.73 -0.04 7.65
CA GLY A 44 -12.01 1.18 8.41
C GLY A 44 -13.49 1.61 8.41
N GLY A 45 -14.36 0.94 7.65
CA GLY A 45 -15.78 1.25 7.52
C GLY A 45 -16.14 2.07 6.27
N ASP A 46 -17.41 2.44 6.14
CA ASP A 46 -18.01 2.97 4.90
C ASP A 46 -17.62 4.42 4.53
N LEU A 47 -16.65 5.04 5.22
CA LEU A 47 -16.28 6.44 4.99
C LEU A 47 -15.23 6.63 3.88
N ALA A 48 -14.60 5.55 3.40
CA ALA A 48 -13.66 5.67 2.28
C ALA A 48 -14.43 5.71 0.96
N LEU A 49 -14.31 6.83 0.24
CA LEU A 49 -15.11 7.09 -0.97
C LEU A 49 -14.52 6.47 -2.24
N SER A 50 -13.19 6.32 -2.31
CA SER A 50 -12.48 5.91 -3.52
C SER A 50 -11.11 5.32 -3.24
N ILE A 51 -10.64 4.48 -4.16
CA ILE A 51 -9.25 4.04 -4.25
C ILE A 51 -8.56 4.92 -5.30
N TYR A 52 -7.38 5.43 -4.98
CA TYR A 52 -6.53 6.15 -5.92
C TYR A 52 -5.37 5.26 -6.34
N VAL A 53 -5.03 5.30 -7.62
CA VAL A 53 -3.94 4.52 -8.21
C VAL A 53 -2.84 5.44 -8.74
N SER A 54 -1.58 5.06 -8.54
CA SER A 54 -0.41 5.82 -9.01
C SER A 54 -0.21 5.80 -10.55
N CYS A 55 -1.04 5.06 -11.28
CA CYS A 55 -1.03 4.88 -12.74
C CYS A 55 0.21 4.20 -13.34
N ILE A 56 1.36 4.27 -12.69
CA ILE A 56 2.59 3.58 -13.07
C ILE A 56 2.79 2.38 -12.13
N GLY A 57 3.40 1.33 -12.68
CA GLY A 57 3.63 0.06 -12.01
C GLY A 57 4.99 -0.52 -12.32
N SER A 58 5.41 -1.53 -11.56
CA SER A 58 6.69 -2.21 -11.79
C SER A 58 6.62 -3.69 -11.43
N SER A 59 6.75 -4.62 -12.40
CA SER A 59 6.79 -6.09 -12.18
C SER A 59 7.55 -6.53 -10.91
N GLN A 60 8.68 -5.88 -10.63
CA GLN A 60 9.51 -6.14 -9.47
C GLN A 60 8.83 -5.78 -8.14
N VAL A 61 8.06 -4.70 -8.08
CA VAL A 61 7.35 -4.25 -6.89
C VAL A 61 6.27 -5.25 -6.46
N ALA A 62 5.48 -5.81 -7.39
CA ALA A 62 4.53 -6.86 -7.02
C ALA A 62 5.22 -8.17 -6.65
N LEU A 63 6.34 -8.51 -7.31
CA LEU A 63 7.08 -9.71 -6.94
C LEU A 63 7.55 -9.63 -5.48
N ARG A 64 8.11 -8.47 -5.07
CA ARG A 64 8.49 -8.21 -3.68
C ARG A 64 7.28 -8.23 -2.74
N ALA A 65 6.18 -7.61 -3.12
CA ALA A 65 4.96 -7.62 -2.31
C ALA A 65 4.41 -9.05 -2.11
N ARG A 66 4.37 -9.85 -3.19
CA ARG A 66 3.93 -11.26 -3.16
C ARG A 66 4.84 -12.13 -2.29
N ALA A 67 6.14 -11.89 -2.34
CA ALA A 67 7.11 -12.63 -1.54
C ALA A 67 6.95 -12.43 -0.02
N GLN A 68 6.27 -11.35 0.40
CA GLN A 68 6.05 -11.06 1.82
C GLN A 68 4.67 -11.48 2.32
N VAL A 69 3.78 -12.01 1.46
CA VAL A 69 2.44 -12.42 1.89
C VAL A 69 2.55 -13.49 2.98
N GLY A 70 1.85 -13.26 4.09
CA GLY A 70 1.89 -14.15 5.26
C GLY A 70 2.92 -13.76 6.32
N HIS A 71 3.89 -12.88 6.01
CA HIS A 71 4.78 -12.30 7.02
C HIS A 71 3.95 -11.57 8.08
N GLY A 72 4.34 -11.73 9.34
CA GLY A 72 3.67 -11.16 10.50
C GLY A 72 4.65 -10.44 11.42
N ILE A 73 4.36 -10.50 12.72
CA ILE A 73 5.12 -9.82 13.77
C ILE A 73 6.57 -10.29 13.81
N ASP A 74 6.84 -11.57 13.55
CA ASP A 74 8.19 -12.13 13.66
C ASP A 74 9.13 -11.62 12.56
N GLU A 75 8.60 -11.39 11.34
CA GLU A 75 9.40 -10.89 10.22
C GLU A 75 9.42 -9.37 10.11
N ARG A 76 8.32 -8.69 10.48
CA ARG A 76 8.15 -7.25 10.25
C ARG A 76 7.97 -6.43 11.51
N GLY A 77 7.88 -7.04 12.68
CA GLY A 77 7.49 -6.37 13.93
C GLY A 77 5.99 -6.06 13.98
N PRO A 78 5.50 -5.49 15.10
CA PRO A 78 4.10 -5.10 15.23
C PRO A 78 3.76 -3.94 14.30
N TYR A 79 2.51 -3.89 13.83
CA TYR A 79 1.98 -2.73 13.15
C TYR A 79 2.01 -1.51 14.08
N ASP A 80 2.53 -0.42 13.56
CA ASP A 80 2.54 0.86 14.26
C ASP A 80 2.18 1.96 13.24
N PRO A 81 1.07 2.72 13.46
CA PRO A 81 0.64 3.78 12.55
C PRO A 81 1.71 4.83 12.23
N LEU A 82 2.69 5.03 13.12
CA LEU A 82 3.72 6.07 13.04
C LEU A 82 5.02 5.57 12.43
N VAL A 83 5.41 4.30 12.68
CA VAL A 83 6.74 3.79 12.30
C VAL A 83 6.75 2.50 11.46
N ASN A 84 5.72 1.66 11.57
CA ASN A 84 5.61 0.39 10.84
C ASN A 84 4.21 0.20 10.28
N ASN A 85 3.83 1.14 9.41
CA ASN A 85 2.50 1.25 8.83
C ASN A 85 2.47 0.75 7.37
N SER A 86 1.32 0.88 6.73
CA SER A 86 1.15 0.47 5.33
C SER A 86 2.06 1.21 4.34
N HIS A 87 2.40 2.48 4.60
CA HIS A 87 3.32 3.26 3.77
C HIS A 87 4.71 2.67 3.77
N ARG A 88 5.23 2.27 4.95
CA ARG A 88 6.53 1.62 5.08
C ARG A 88 6.62 0.38 4.19
N PHE A 89 5.61 -0.47 4.26
CA PHE A 89 5.54 -1.68 3.44
C PHE A 89 5.62 -1.36 1.94
N VAL A 90 4.86 -0.37 1.47
CA VAL A 90 4.91 0.06 0.06
C VAL A 90 6.30 0.60 -0.31
N ILE A 91 6.91 1.40 0.54
CA ILE A 91 8.25 1.99 0.33
C ILE A 91 9.33 0.91 0.24
N GLU A 92 9.28 -0.10 1.11
CA GLU A 92 10.20 -1.24 1.09
C GLU A 92 10.03 -2.06 -0.20
N CYS A 93 8.79 -2.24 -0.65
CA CYS A 93 8.53 -2.89 -1.94
C CYS A 93 9.00 -2.05 -3.14
N LEU A 94 8.85 -0.72 -3.10
CA LEU A 94 9.32 0.20 -4.13
C LEU A 94 10.86 0.20 -4.23
N SER A 95 11.54 0.39 -3.10
CA SER A 95 13.00 0.47 -3.01
C SER A 95 13.69 -0.89 -3.14
N GLY A 96 13.05 -1.97 -2.67
CA GLY A 96 13.67 -3.29 -2.54
C GLY A 96 14.63 -3.41 -1.36
N GLN A 97 14.56 -2.48 -0.41
CA GLN A 97 15.40 -2.43 0.78
C GLN A 97 14.54 -2.17 2.01
N GLU A 98 15.00 -2.61 3.18
CA GLU A 98 14.36 -2.24 4.46
C GLU A 98 14.41 -0.73 4.68
N CYS A 99 13.30 -0.15 5.12
CA CYS A 99 13.25 1.26 5.44
C CYS A 99 13.88 1.49 6.81
N LYS A 100 14.92 2.33 6.87
CA LYS A 100 15.68 2.61 8.11
C LYS A 100 15.28 3.90 8.81
N GLU A 101 14.30 4.63 8.30
CA GLU A 101 13.88 5.94 8.82
C GLU A 101 12.47 5.88 9.42
N ASP A 102 12.22 6.72 10.44
CA ASP A 102 10.89 6.89 11.04
C ASP A 102 9.96 7.63 10.06
N LEU A 103 8.85 6.99 9.69
CA LEU A 103 8.00 7.38 8.57
C LEU A 103 6.81 8.29 8.91
N LEU A 104 6.89 9.01 10.02
CA LEU A 104 5.89 10.01 10.41
C LEU A 104 5.73 11.17 9.41
N VAL A 105 6.52 11.25 8.32
CA VAL A 105 6.67 12.48 7.52
C VAL A 105 6.50 12.29 6.00
N LYS A 106 6.38 11.08 5.45
CA LYS A 106 6.57 10.92 4.00
C LYS A 106 5.37 10.35 3.26
N ASP A 107 4.84 11.17 2.36
CA ASP A 107 3.70 10.88 1.50
C ASP A 107 4.08 9.78 0.47
N PRO A 108 3.29 8.70 0.33
CA PRO A 108 3.50 7.68 -0.71
C PRO A 108 3.59 8.26 -2.13
N ILE A 109 3.06 9.45 -2.40
CA ILE A 109 3.25 10.19 -3.66
C ILE A 109 4.73 10.43 -3.95
N GLU A 110 5.51 10.89 -2.97
CA GLU A 110 6.91 11.24 -3.18
C GLU A 110 7.73 10.01 -3.58
N TYR A 111 7.46 8.88 -2.93
CA TYR A 111 8.12 7.61 -3.25
C TYR A 111 7.68 7.04 -4.59
N CYS A 112 6.41 7.12 -4.94
CA CYS A 112 5.97 6.71 -6.27
C CYS A 112 6.62 7.58 -7.36
N LYS A 113 6.82 8.87 -7.12
CA LYS A 113 7.56 9.76 -8.03
C LYS A 113 9.04 9.36 -8.14
N VAL A 114 9.72 9.12 -7.02
CA VAL A 114 11.15 8.77 -7.00
C VAL A 114 11.42 7.41 -7.63
N TYR A 115 10.63 6.38 -7.28
CA TYR A 115 10.91 4.99 -7.67
C TYR A 115 10.17 4.51 -8.92
N LEU A 116 9.03 5.13 -9.26
CA LEU A 116 8.24 4.78 -10.45
C LEU A 116 8.15 5.91 -11.48
N GLY A 117 8.57 7.13 -11.15
CA GLY A 117 8.29 8.31 -12.00
C GLY A 117 6.81 8.69 -12.03
N ALA A 118 6.00 8.20 -11.09
CA ALA A 118 4.57 8.46 -11.03
C ALA A 118 4.29 9.85 -10.44
N ASP A 119 3.80 10.77 -11.26
CA ASP A 119 3.50 12.16 -10.87
C ASP A 119 1.99 12.45 -10.83
N ASN A 120 1.15 11.46 -11.11
CA ASN A 120 -0.30 11.60 -11.17
C ASN A 120 -1.01 10.43 -10.48
N TRP A 121 -2.14 10.72 -9.84
CA TRP A 121 -2.99 9.71 -9.21
C TRP A 121 -4.41 9.81 -9.74
N ARG A 122 -5.00 8.68 -10.14
CA ARG A 122 -6.37 8.62 -10.67
C ARG A 122 -7.27 7.83 -9.76
N VAL A 123 -8.55 8.18 -9.72
CA VAL A 123 -9.57 7.37 -9.06
C VAL A 123 -9.70 6.05 -9.82
N TRP A 124 -9.74 4.95 -9.09
CA TRP A 124 -10.06 3.64 -9.62
C TRP A 124 -11.50 3.66 -10.11
N ASP A 125 -11.70 3.59 -11.42
CA ASP A 125 -13.03 3.46 -12.02
C ASP A 125 -13.59 2.07 -11.72
N ARG A 126 -14.67 2.04 -10.94
CA ARG A 126 -15.31 0.80 -10.52
C ARG A 126 -16.23 0.22 -11.59
N GLY A 127 -16.50 0.95 -12.68
CA GLY A 127 -17.41 0.55 -13.74
C GLY A 127 -18.82 0.27 -13.20
N ASN A 128 -19.76 1.18 -13.43
CA ASN A 128 -21.17 0.83 -13.27
C ASN A 128 -21.61 -0.12 -14.41
#